data_AF-A0A816JDZ5-F1
#
_entry.id   AF-A0A816JDZ5-F1
#
_cell.length_a   1.000
_cell.length_b   1.000
_cell.length_c   1.000
_cell.angle_alpha   90.00
_cell.angle_beta   90.00
_cell.angle_gamma   90.00
#
_symmetry.space_group_name_H-M   'P 1'
#
loop_
_entity.id
_entity.type
_entity.pdbx_description
1 polymer ?
#
loop_
_entity_poly.entity_id
_entity_poly.type
_entity_poly.pdbx_seq_one_letter_code
_entity_poly.pdbx_strand_id
1 'polypeptide(L)'
;MDESKLKRCSTSSTHAEAVDEATDPLQNADKRELDDSETEVNSRKKQKQEEETTEKKKECCFDTKDAKGNNERTIFVTGFDNSGSRDEIRSALAKHFSSCGELTRVFVHIECETGVSRGYAFINLKNRVGIEAALTLNGSDLGGRKLLVTMARLRDEYYGHFNFKGCEICRASYAAGRLRLYRWNLRTGGGKFRRFSPEFEEKCRRHHEETMASRKMNKSKTKEG
;
A
#
# COMPACT_ATOMS: atom_id res chain seq x y z
N MET A 1 -62.99 31.37 -9.66
CA MET A 1 -62.91 32.76 -10.14
C MET A 1 -61.72 33.38 -9.43
N ASP A 2 -60.66 33.86 -10.06
CA ASP A 2 -60.22 33.88 -11.44
C ASP A 2 -58.82 34.54 -11.33
N GLU A 3 -57.77 33.91 -11.85
CA GLU A 3 -57.06 34.42 -13.03
C GLU A 3 -56.26 35.73 -12.84
N SER A 4 -54.97 35.58 -13.14
CA SER A 4 -54.29 36.31 -14.22
C SER A 4 -54.18 37.84 -14.11
N LYS A 5 -52.94 38.34 -14.11
CA LYS A 5 -52.41 39.09 -15.27
C LYS A 5 -50.96 39.54 -15.09
N LEU A 6 -50.17 39.07 -16.05
CA LEU A 6 -48.98 39.66 -16.64
C LEU A 6 -48.88 41.19 -16.55
N LYS A 7 -47.64 41.68 -16.36
CA LYS A 7 -47.22 42.98 -16.90
C LYS A 7 -45.83 42.87 -17.55
N ARG A 8 -45.81 43.34 -18.80
CA ARG A 8 -44.73 43.41 -19.79
C ARG A 8 -43.85 44.66 -19.62
N CYS A 9 -42.83 44.73 -20.48
CA CYS A 9 -42.12 45.90 -21.04
C CYS A 9 -40.74 46.22 -20.40
N SER A 10 -39.63 46.47 -21.12
CA SER A 10 -39.42 46.87 -22.53
C SER A 10 -37.95 46.70 -23.01
N THR A 11 -37.78 46.34 -24.30
CA THR A 11 -36.88 46.84 -25.40
C THR A 11 -35.40 47.20 -25.12
N SER A 12 -34.41 46.86 -25.95
CA SER A 12 -34.24 47.08 -27.42
C SER A 12 -33.26 46.04 -28.03
N SER A 13 -33.56 45.31 -29.12
CA SER A 13 -33.57 45.65 -30.57
C SER A 13 -32.28 46.28 -31.14
N THR A 14 -31.58 45.52 -31.99
CA THR A 14 -31.32 45.77 -33.44
C THR A 14 -30.47 44.60 -34.00
N HIS A 15 -31.08 43.65 -34.72
CA HIS A 15 -31.10 43.45 -36.21
C HIS A 15 -29.71 43.12 -36.82
N ALA A 16 -29.46 41.88 -37.26
CA ALA A 16 -29.83 41.21 -38.54
C ALA A 16 -28.62 41.28 -39.51
N GLU A 17 -28.25 40.29 -40.33
CA GLU A 17 -29.04 39.45 -41.25
C GLU A 17 -28.41 38.06 -41.50
N ALA A 18 -29.21 37.19 -42.12
CA ALA A 18 -29.01 35.78 -42.42
C ALA A 18 -28.49 35.51 -43.86
N VAL A 19 -28.01 34.28 -44.10
CA VAL A 19 -28.12 33.42 -45.33
C VAL A 19 -27.21 32.19 -45.10
N ASP A 20 -27.38 30.98 -45.60
CA ASP A 20 -28.50 30.14 -46.09
C ASP A 20 -27.92 28.69 -46.19
N GLU A 21 -28.83 27.72 -46.28
CA GLU A 21 -28.79 26.28 -46.56
C GLU A 21 -27.53 25.59 -47.18
N ALA A 22 -27.16 24.40 -46.66
CA ALA A 22 -26.92 23.15 -47.44
C ALA A 22 -26.35 22.00 -46.57
N THR A 23 -27.04 20.85 -46.56
CA THR A 23 -26.56 19.55 -46.04
C THR A 23 -25.66 18.85 -47.07
N ASP A 24 -24.43 18.46 -46.69
CA ASP A 24 -23.49 17.70 -47.53
C ASP A 24 -23.27 16.25 -47.02
N PRO A 25 -23.59 15.21 -47.81
CA PRO A 25 -23.52 13.80 -47.44
C PRO A 25 -22.15 13.17 -47.76
N LEU A 26 -21.12 13.44 -46.96
CA LEU A 26 -19.82 12.75 -47.06
C LEU A 26 -19.25 12.41 -45.67
N GLN A 27 -19.89 11.45 -45.00
CA GLN A 27 -19.33 10.75 -43.83
C GLN A 27 -19.36 9.23 -44.08
N ASN A 28 -18.50 8.70 -44.93
CA ASN A 28 -18.36 7.23 -44.98
C ASN A 28 -17.03 6.67 -45.53
N ALA A 29 -15.92 7.42 -45.47
CA ALA A 29 -14.62 6.91 -45.93
C ALA A 29 -13.54 6.80 -44.84
N ASP A 30 -13.58 7.58 -43.75
CA ASP A 30 -12.52 7.58 -42.72
C ASP A 30 -12.74 6.63 -41.54
N LYS A 31 -13.52 5.56 -41.74
CA LYS A 31 -13.77 4.54 -40.70
C LYS A 31 -13.02 3.23 -40.91
N ARG A 32 -12.16 3.13 -41.93
CA ARG A 32 -11.54 1.85 -42.33
C ARG A 32 -10.00 1.80 -42.27
N GLU A 33 -9.30 2.86 -41.91
CA GLU A 33 -7.83 2.83 -41.72
C GLU A 33 -7.35 3.00 -40.27
N LEU A 34 -8.29 3.10 -39.30
CA LEU A 34 -7.97 3.19 -37.86
C LEU A 34 -8.12 1.86 -37.10
N ASP A 35 -8.42 0.75 -37.78
CA ASP A 35 -8.65 -0.57 -37.15
C ASP A 35 -7.46 -1.54 -37.32
N ASP A 36 -6.62 -1.35 -38.33
CA ASP A 36 -5.49 -2.26 -38.60
C ASP A 36 -4.28 -2.01 -37.67
N SER A 37 -4.19 -0.83 -37.06
CA SER A 37 -3.12 -0.49 -36.11
C SER A 37 -3.46 -0.82 -34.65
N GLU A 38 -4.72 -1.11 -34.32
CA GLU A 38 -5.14 -1.48 -32.96
C GLU A 38 -5.00 -2.98 -32.68
N THR A 39 -5.05 -3.81 -33.72
CA THR A 39 -4.96 -5.28 -33.62
C THR A 39 -3.53 -5.78 -33.41
N GLU A 40 -2.51 -5.17 -34.03
CA GLU A 40 -1.10 -5.49 -33.75
C GLU A 40 -0.61 -5.02 -32.37
N VAL A 41 -1.08 -3.84 -31.93
CA VAL A 41 -0.75 -3.30 -30.59
C VAL A 41 -1.38 -4.19 -29.49
N ASN A 42 -2.61 -4.67 -29.70
CA ASN A 42 -3.25 -5.62 -28.78
C ASN A 42 -2.57 -6.99 -28.77
N SER A 43 -2.03 -7.45 -29.90
CA SER A 43 -1.34 -8.74 -29.98
C SER A 43 0.00 -8.74 -29.22
N ARG A 44 0.76 -7.63 -29.26
CA ARG A 44 1.97 -7.45 -28.43
C ARG A 44 1.64 -7.26 -26.95
N LYS A 45 0.51 -6.62 -26.64
CA LYS A 45 0.02 -6.43 -25.26
C LYS A 45 -0.46 -7.73 -24.63
N LYS A 46 -1.06 -8.63 -25.43
CA LYS A 46 -1.51 -9.96 -25.01
C LYS A 46 -0.34 -10.94 -24.83
N GLN A 47 0.66 -10.92 -25.71
CA GLN A 47 1.89 -11.72 -25.52
C GLN A 47 2.72 -11.27 -24.31
N LYS A 48 2.70 -9.98 -23.94
CA LYS A 48 3.35 -9.49 -22.70
C LYS A 48 2.60 -9.84 -21.42
N GLN A 49 1.29 -10.10 -21.49
CA GLN A 49 0.45 -10.46 -20.35
C GLN A 49 0.48 -11.96 -19.99
N GLU A 50 0.84 -12.83 -20.94
CA GLU A 50 0.81 -14.28 -20.71
C GLU A 50 2.15 -14.84 -20.19
N GLU A 51 3.30 -14.22 -20.51
CA GLU A 51 4.61 -14.59 -19.91
C GLU A 51 4.77 -14.06 -18.46
N GLU A 52 3.91 -13.14 -18.02
CA GLU A 52 3.86 -12.55 -16.68
C GLU A 52 3.02 -13.38 -15.69
N THR A 53 2.66 -14.62 -16.03
CA THR A 53 1.76 -15.49 -15.25
C THR A 53 2.44 -16.43 -14.25
N THR A 54 3.76 -16.33 -14.04
CA THR A 54 4.44 -16.99 -12.90
C THR A 54 5.45 -16.09 -12.18
N GLU A 55 5.27 -14.77 -12.20
CA GLU A 55 5.94 -13.89 -11.25
C GLU A 55 5.05 -13.68 -10.03
N LYS A 56 5.45 -14.22 -8.86
CA LYS A 56 4.80 -13.91 -7.56
C LYS A 56 4.62 -12.38 -7.45
N LYS A 57 3.38 -11.91 -7.52
CA LYS A 57 3.00 -10.50 -7.34
C LYS A 57 3.63 -9.99 -6.05
N LYS A 58 4.42 -8.91 -6.14
CA LYS A 58 5.06 -8.29 -4.96
C LYS A 58 3.99 -7.94 -3.93
N GLU A 59 4.13 -8.44 -2.71
CA GLU A 59 3.13 -8.27 -1.67
C GLU A 59 3.23 -6.87 -1.05
N CYS A 60 2.20 -6.05 -1.24
CA CYS A 60 2.16 -4.72 -0.63
C CYS A 60 1.88 -4.82 0.88
N CYS A 61 2.58 -4.01 1.68
CA CYS A 61 2.33 -3.90 3.11
C CYS A 61 0.95 -3.32 3.42
N PHE A 62 0.46 -2.38 2.59
CA PHE A 62 -0.77 -1.64 2.85
C PHE A 62 -2.00 -2.14 2.09
N ASP A 63 -1.87 -3.22 1.31
CA ASP A 63 -2.96 -3.82 0.53
C ASP A 63 -3.80 -4.83 1.35
N THR A 64 -3.66 -4.79 2.68
CA THR A 64 -4.43 -5.63 3.60
C THR A 64 -5.41 -4.77 4.39
N LYS A 65 -6.55 -5.35 4.76
CA LYS A 65 -7.51 -4.69 5.68
C LYS A 65 -6.87 -4.32 7.02
N ASP A 66 -5.86 -5.09 7.43
CA ASP A 66 -5.11 -4.88 8.66
C ASP A 66 -4.05 -3.78 8.52
N ALA A 67 -3.90 -3.10 7.37
CA ALA A 67 -2.90 -2.05 7.24
C ALA A 67 -3.27 -0.76 7.98
N LYS A 68 -4.56 -0.49 8.15
CA LYS A 68 -5.09 0.71 8.80
C LYS A 68 -5.67 0.35 10.17
N GLY A 69 -5.84 1.36 11.03
CA GLY A 69 -6.60 1.20 12.29
C GLY A 69 -5.77 1.17 13.58
N ASN A 70 -4.58 1.76 13.59
CA ASN A 70 -3.89 2.05 14.86
C ASN A 70 -4.74 3.03 15.68
N ASN A 71 -4.99 2.72 16.94
CA ASN A 71 -5.80 3.50 17.87
C ASN A 71 -5.26 3.37 19.31
N GLU A 72 -6.02 3.84 20.30
CA GLU A 72 -5.64 3.76 21.72
C GLU A 72 -5.50 2.33 22.25
N ARG A 73 -5.98 1.33 21.51
CA ARG A 73 -5.93 -0.10 21.85
C ARG A 73 -4.87 -0.87 21.07
N THR A 74 -3.95 -0.15 20.43
CA THR A 74 -2.88 -0.75 19.65
C THR A 74 -1.59 -0.83 20.47
N ILE A 75 -1.10 -2.06 20.63
CA ILE A 75 0.27 -2.31 21.08
C ILE A 75 1.21 -2.40 19.88
N PHE A 76 2.45 -2.02 20.12
CA PHE A 76 3.57 -2.13 19.21
C PHE A 76 4.53 -3.19 19.74
N VAL A 77 4.92 -4.13 18.88
CA VAL A 77 5.75 -5.29 19.24
C VAL A 77 6.98 -5.34 18.33
N THR A 78 8.16 -5.48 18.93
CA THR A 78 9.43 -5.79 18.27
C THR A 78 10.15 -6.94 18.98
N GLY A 79 11.27 -7.40 18.43
CA GLY A 79 12.14 -8.37 19.09
C GLY A 79 11.79 -9.83 18.80
N PHE A 80 10.76 -10.09 18.00
CA PHE A 80 10.44 -11.43 17.51
C PHE A 80 11.39 -11.86 16.38
N ASP A 81 11.39 -13.16 16.08
CA ASP A 81 12.07 -13.66 14.89
C ASP A 81 11.35 -13.21 13.61
N ASN A 82 12.07 -12.44 12.78
CA ASN A 82 11.55 -11.86 11.56
C ASN A 82 12.02 -12.62 10.30
N SER A 83 12.63 -13.81 10.46
CA SER A 83 13.14 -14.65 9.37
C SER A 83 12.03 -15.27 8.52
N GLY A 84 10.89 -15.61 9.15
CA GLY A 84 9.76 -16.26 8.51
C GLY A 84 8.91 -15.35 7.61
N SER A 85 7.89 -15.94 7.01
CA SER A 85 6.93 -15.23 6.16
C SER A 85 6.03 -14.28 6.98
N ARG A 86 5.36 -13.33 6.31
CA ARG A 86 4.42 -12.40 6.97
C ARG A 86 3.36 -13.16 7.77
N ASP A 87 2.81 -14.22 7.19
CA ASP A 87 1.72 -15.02 7.79
C ASP A 87 2.20 -15.89 8.95
N GLU A 88 3.40 -16.48 8.85
CA GLU A 88 4.02 -17.22 9.96
C GLU A 88 4.24 -16.31 11.17
N ILE A 89 4.83 -15.12 10.94
CA ILE A 89 5.08 -14.14 11.99
C ILE A 89 3.77 -13.66 12.59
N ARG A 90 2.77 -13.36 11.74
CA ARG A 90 1.43 -12.96 12.19
C ARG A 90 0.81 -14.03 13.08
N SER A 91 0.89 -15.30 12.68
CA SER A 91 0.30 -16.42 13.40
C SER A 91 1.01 -16.66 14.73
N ALA A 92 2.35 -16.57 14.76
CA ALA A 92 3.14 -16.69 15.98
C ALA A 92 2.78 -15.59 16.99
N LEU A 93 2.69 -14.34 16.54
CA LEU A 93 2.27 -13.22 17.38
C LEU A 93 0.82 -13.38 17.85
N ALA A 94 -0.10 -13.75 16.96
CA ALA A 94 -1.49 -13.96 17.33
C ALA A 94 -1.65 -15.04 18.40
N LYS A 95 -0.90 -16.14 18.28
CA LYS A 95 -0.87 -17.21 19.28
C LYS A 95 -0.31 -16.72 20.61
N HIS A 96 0.80 -15.97 20.59
CA HIS A 96 1.45 -15.45 21.81
C HIS A 96 0.55 -14.51 22.60
N PHE A 97 -0.16 -13.60 21.93
CA PHE A 97 -1.04 -12.62 22.57
C PHE A 97 -2.48 -13.10 22.75
N SER A 98 -2.80 -14.35 22.40
CA SER A 98 -4.16 -14.89 22.53
C SER A 98 -4.66 -14.94 23.97
N SER A 99 -3.77 -15.14 24.94
CA SER A 99 -4.10 -15.14 26.37
C SER A 99 -4.42 -13.75 26.92
N CYS A 100 -4.01 -12.69 26.22
CA CYS A 100 -4.32 -11.31 26.60
C CYS A 100 -5.76 -10.92 26.22
N GLY A 101 -6.47 -11.75 25.46
CA GLY A 101 -7.86 -11.54 25.07
C GLY A 101 -8.06 -11.48 23.56
N GLU A 102 -9.25 -11.03 23.14
CA GLU A 102 -9.63 -11.02 21.73
C GLU A 102 -8.79 -10.03 20.91
N LEU A 103 -8.01 -10.57 19.97
CA LEU A 103 -7.24 -9.81 19.00
C LEU A 103 -8.14 -9.42 17.83
N THR A 104 -8.29 -8.11 17.60
CA THR A 104 -9.10 -7.58 16.49
C THR A 104 -8.28 -7.36 15.22
N ARG A 105 -6.96 -7.23 15.36
CA ARG A 105 -6.03 -6.94 14.24
C ARG A 105 -4.61 -7.33 14.62
N VAL A 106 -3.90 -7.96 13.69
CA VAL A 106 -2.45 -8.23 13.78
C VAL A 106 -1.79 -7.80 12.48
N PHE A 107 -1.03 -6.72 12.51
CA PHE A 107 -0.41 -6.14 11.31
C PHE A 107 1.11 -6.25 11.39
N VAL A 108 1.70 -7.08 10.54
CA VAL A 108 3.15 -7.25 10.42
C VAL A 108 3.65 -6.41 9.26
N HIS A 109 4.55 -5.47 9.54
CA HIS A 109 5.08 -4.62 8.48
C HIS A 109 6.22 -5.31 7.73
N ILE A 110 6.14 -5.35 6.41
CA ILE A 110 7.21 -5.89 5.55
C ILE A 110 7.71 -4.86 4.52
N GLU A 111 8.86 -5.13 3.91
CA GLU A 111 9.32 -4.44 2.70
C GLU A 111 8.65 -5.03 1.46
N CYS A 112 8.08 -4.20 0.58
CA CYS A 112 7.26 -4.72 -0.54
C CYS A 112 8.09 -5.36 -1.65
N GLU A 113 9.32 -4.91 -1.85
CA GLU A 113 10.19 -5.45 -2.91
C GLU A 113 10.68 -6.86 -2.59
N THR A 114 11.01 -7.09 -1.32
CA THR A 114 11.63 -8.34 -0.86
C THR A 114 10.67 -9.21 -0.08
N GLY A 115 9.57 -8.68 0.44
CA GLY A 115 8.68 -9.44 1.33
C GLY A 115 9.22 -9.60 2.77
N VAL A 116 10.43 -9.10 3.05
CA VAL A 116 11.10 -9.30 4.34
C VAL A 116 10.40 -8.48 5.43
N SER A 117 10.08 -9.12 6.55
CA SER A 117 9.54 -8.44 7.73
C SER A 117 10.52 -7.45 8.31
N ARG A 118 10.02 -6.24 8.58
CA ARG A 118 10.80 -5.13 9.15
C ARG A 118 11.08 -5.29 10.64
N GLY A 119 10.68 -6.42 11.24
CA GLY A 119 10.95 -6.76 12.63
C GLY A 119 10.04 -6.06 13.64
N TYR A 120 8.92 -5.49 13.19
CA TYR A 120 7.90 -4.95 14.07
C TYR A 120 6.48 -5.25 13.59
N ALA A 121 5.55 -5.23 14.54
CA ALA A 121 4.13 -5.47 14.30
C ALA A 121 3.26 -4.57 15.18
N PHE A 122 2.03 -4.35 14.74
CA PHE A 122 0.98 -3.68 15.49
C PHE A 122 -0.13 -4.67 15.79
N ILE A 123 -0.61 -4.70 17.03
CA ILE A 123 -1.68 -5.60 17.45
C ILE A 123 -2.76 -4.77 18.13
N ASN A 124 -4.02 -4.92 17.70
CA ASN A 124 -5.15 -4.31 18.38
C ASN A 124 -5.87 -5.35 19.22
N LEU A 125 -6.07 -5.02 20.49
CA LEU A 125 -6.93 -5.77 21.40
C LEU A 125 -8.33 -5.14 21.45
N LYS A 126 -9.34 -5.96 21.66
CA LYS A 126 -10.73 -5.48 21.80
C LYS A 126 -10.93 -4.67 23.08
N ASN A 127 -10.35 -5.15 24.19
CA ASN A 127 -10.58 -4.65 25.53
C ASN A 127 -9.32 -4.00 26.12
N ARG A 128 -9.50 -3.02 27.01
CA ARG A 128 -8.39 -2.34 27.69
C ARG A 128 -7.61 -3.26 28.63
N VAL A 129 -8.30 -4.14 29.35
CA VAL A 129 -7.67 -5.18 30.20
C VAL A 129 -6.67 -6.01 29.41
N GLY A 130 -7.00 -6.33 28.15
CA GLY A 130 -6.10 -7.08 27.30
C GLY A 130 -4.83 -6.34 26.89
N ILE A 131 -4.89 -5.00 26.81
CA ILE A 131 -3.71 -4.16 26.56
C ILE A 131 -2.78 -4.22 27.75
N GLU A 132 -3.30 -4.07 28.96
CA GLU A 132 -2.51 -4.13 30.18
C GLU A 132 -1.83 -5.50 30.31
N ALA A 133 -2.57 -6.59 30.07
CA ALA A 133 -2.02 -7.94 30.02
C ALA A 133 -0.98 -8.12 28.90
N ALA A 134 -1.14 -7.48 27.73
CA ALA A 134 -0.14 -7.56 26.68
C ALA A 134 1.13 -6.76 27.00
N LEU A 135 0.99 -5.64 27.72
CA LEU A 135 2.13 -4.83 28.18
C LEU A 135 2.94 -5.56 29.25
N THR A 136 2.33 -6.39 30.09
CA THR A 136 3.08 -7.24 31.05
C THR A 136 3.88 -8.34 30.36
N LEU A 137 3.55 -8.71 29.13
CA LEU A 137 4.36 -9.61 28.30
C LEU A 137 5.60 -8.94 27.69
N ASN A 138 5.85 -7.66 28.00
CA ASN A 138 7.11 -7.02 27.63
C ASN A 138 8.31 -7.78 28.27
N GLY A 139 9.28 -8.19 27.46
CA GLY A 139 10.41 -9.02 27.89
C GLY A 139 10.12 -10.52 27.91
N SER A 140 8.93 -10.97 27.51
CA SER A 140 8.63 -12.40 27.33
C SER A 140 9.38 -12.97 26.12
N ASP A 141 9.62 -14.29 26.14
CA ASP A 141 10.28 -14.99 25.03
C ASP A 141 9.29 -15.45 23.97
N LEU A 142 9.64 -15.23 22.70
CA LEU A 142 8.97 -15.80 21.54
C LEU A 142 10.02 -16.25 20.53
N GLY A 143 10.10 -17.57 20.28
CA GLY A 143 11.10 -18.13 19.37
C GLY A 143 12.55 -17.89 19.82
N GLY A 144 12.81 -17.93 21.13
CA GLY A 144 14.13 -17.71 21.70
C GLY A 144 14.60 -16.25 21.70
N ARG A 145 13.71 -15.29 21.41
CA ARG A 145 14.01 -13.87 21.44
C ARG A 145 13.06 -13.13 22.39
N LYS A 146 13.60 -12.13 23.08
CA LYS A 146 12.85 -11.27 24.01
C LYS A 146 12.03 -10.25 23.23
N LEU A 147 10.72 -10.25 23.45
CA LEU A 147 9.81 -9.26 22.90
C LEU A 147 9.96 -7.92 23.60
N LEU A 148 9.85 -6.83 22.84
CA LEU A 148 9.65 -5.49 23.36
C LEU A 148 8.22 -5.06 23.00
N VAL A 149 7.39 -4.85 24.01
CA VAL A 149 5.98 -4.48 23.86
C VAL A 149 5.75 -3.09 24.45
N THR A 150 5.19 -2.18 23.65
CA THR A 150 4.91 -0.80 24.07
C THR A 150 3.58 -0.31 23.48
N MET A 151 3.03 0.79 24.00
CA MET A 151 1.86 1.41 23.37
C MET A 151 2.23 2.06 22.04
N ALA A 152 1.51 1.74 20.96
CA ALA A 152 1.85 2.23 19.62
C ALA A 152 1.77 3.77 19.50
N ARG A 153 0.84 4.39 20.24
CA ARG A 153 0.68 5.86 20.27
C ARG A 153 1.88 6.60 20.87
N LEU A 154 2.76 5.93 21.60
CA LEU A 154 3.93 6.54 22.22
C LEU A 154 5.12 6.64 21.26
N ARG A 155 4.98 6.14 20.03
CA ARG A 155 6.09 6.01 19.08
C ARG A 155 5.73 6.54 17.70
N ASP A 156 6.26 7.72 17.39
CA ASP A 156 6.08 8.40 16.09
C ASP A 156 7.01 7.84 15.00
N GLU A 157 8.08 7.15 15.39
CA GLU A 157 9.20 6.74 14.55
C GLU A 157 8.79 5.73 13.44
N TYR A 158 7.62 5.11 13.55
CA TYR A 158 7.16 4.08 12.61
C TYR A 158 6.44 4.63 11.38
N TYR A 159 5.99 5.89 11.41
CA TYR A 159 5.21 6.48 10.33
C TYR A 159 6.04 7.21 9.28
N GLY A 160 7.36 7.25 9.44
CA GLY A 160 8.26 7.95 8.54
C GLY A 160 9.56 7.17 8.39
N HIS A 161 9.66 6.36 7.35
CA HIS A 161 10.89 5.68 7.01
C HIS A 161 11.44 6.29 5.74
N PHE A 162 12.59 6.97 5.84
CA PHE A 162 13.21 7.67 4.71
C PHE A 162 13.68 6.68 3.63
N ASN A 163 14.20 5.51 4.06
CA ASN A 163 14.72 4.49 3.17
C ASN A 163 13.67 3.46 2.73
N PHE A 164 12.40 3.64 3.11
CA PHE A 164 11.34 2.74 2.68
C PHE A 164 11.00 3.00 1.22
N LYS A 165 11.50 2.16 0.31
CA LYS A 165 11.21 2.28 -1.13
C LYS A 165 9.70 2.14 -1.37
N GLY A 166 9.12 1.05 -0.85
CA GLY A 166 7.70 0.72 -0.94
C GLY A 166 7.15 0.69 -2.38
N CYS A 167 5.92 0.21 -2.54
CA CYS A 167 5.16 0.42 -3.79
C CYS A 167 4.45 1.78 -3.79
N GLU A 168 3.68 2.08 -4.83
CA GLU A 168 2.91 3.32 -4.92
C GLU A 168 1.92 3.50 -3.75
N ILE A 169 1.18 2.45 -3.39
CA ILE A 169 0.24 2.44 -2.26
C ILE A 169 0.98 2.76 -0.94
N CYS A 170 2.19 2.23 -0.78
CA CYS A 170 3.03 2.48 0.38
C CYS A 170 3.47 3.95 0.47
N ARG A 171 3.87 4.54 -0.65
CA ARG A 171 4.28 5.95 -0.72
C ARG A 171 3.11 6.87 -0.41
N ALA A 172 1.92 6.57 -0.96
CA ALA A 172 0.70 7.29 -0.65
C ALA A 172 0.33 7.18 0.84
N SER A 173 0.37 5.96 1.39
CA SER A 173 0.05 5.71 2.81
C SER A 173 0.96 6.47 3.78
N TYR A 174 2.24 6.66 3.40
CA TYR A 174 3.23 7.37 4.20
C TYR A 174 3.42 8.83 3.86
N ALA A 175 2.72 9.41 2.89
CA ALA A 175 2.96 10.78 2.43
C ALA A 175 2.92 11.81 3.58
N ALA A 176 1.87 11.77 4.41
CA ALA A 176 1.75 12.65 5.57
C ALA A 176 2.85 12.42 6.62
N GLY A 177 3.22 11.16 6.85
CA GLY A 177 4.28 10.79 7.80
C GLY A 177 5.67 11.23 7.34
N ARG A 178 5.97 11.07 6.04
CA ARG A 178 7.20 11.58 5.41
C ARG A 178 7.30 13.10 5.49
N LEU A 179 6.22 13.82 5.22
CA LEU A 179 6.21 15.28 5.34
C LEU A 179 6.44 15.75 6.78
N ARG A 180 5.78 15.10 7.76
CA ARG A 180 6.03 15.38 9.20
C ARG A 180 7.49 15.15 9.57
N LEU A 181 8.06 14.02 9.13
CA LEU A 181 9.43 13.67 9.44
C LEU A 181 10.44 14.60 8.75
N TYR A 182 10.19 15.00 7.50
CA TYR A 182 10.98 16.02 6.81
C TYR A 182 10.99 17.35 7.56
N ARG A 183 9.82 17.85 7.98
CA ARG A 183 9.71 19.05 8.81
C ARG A 183 10.46 18.91 10.14
N TRP A 184 10.43 17.72 10.74
CA TRP A 184 11.21 17.42 11.95
C TRP A 184 12.72 17.44 11.68
N ASN A 185 13.18 16.87 10.55
CA ASN A 185 14.59 16.92 10.14
C ASN A 185 15.08 18.36 10.11
N LEU A 186 14.36 19.22 9.38
CA LEU A 186 14.71 20.62 9.22
C LEU A 186 14.80 21.34 10.56
N ARG A 187 13.91 21.01 11.51
CA ARG A 187 13.88 21.64 12.83
C ARG A 187 14.98 21.15 13.77
N THR A 188 15.39 19.88 13.68
CA THR A 188 16.22 19.22 14.70
C THR A 188 17.57 18.74 14.21
N GLY A 189 17.91 18.96 12.94
CA GLY A 189 19.16 18.49 12.35
C GLY A 189 19.31 16.97 12.29
N GLY A 190 18.20 16.21 12.40
CA GLY A 190 18.24 14.75 12.27
C GLY A 190 18.00 13.94 13.56
N GLY A 191 17.56 14.55 14.66
CA GLY A 191 17.51 13.91 15.98
C GLY A 191 16.58 12.70 16.18
N LYS A 192 15.74 12.30 15.20
CA LYS A 192 14.80 11.16 15.33
C LYS A 192 14.80 10.16 14.16
N PHE A 193 15.80 10.19 13.27
CA PHE A 193 15.84 9.24 12.14
C PHE A 193 16.32 7.87 12.56
N ARG A 194 15.45 6.86 12.44
CA ARG A 194 15.87 5.46 12.39
C ARG A 194 16.22 5.13 10.95
N ARG A 195 17.52 5.03 10.64
CA ARG A 195 17.98 4.36 9.41
C ARG A 195 17.75 2.86 9.58
N PHE A 196 17.65 2.14 8.47
CA PHE A 196 17.74 0.69 8.54
C PHE A 196 19.09 0.28 9.14
N SER A 197 19.08 -0.80 9.93
CA SER A 197 20.35 -1.35 10.39
C SER A 197 21.05 -2.02 9.20
N PRO A 198 22.40 -1.98 9.13
CA PRO A 198 23.14 -2.65 8.06
C PRO A 198 22.75 -4.14 7.92
N GLU A 199 22.45 -4.82 9.03
CA GLU A 199 22.01 -6.22 9.02
C GLU A 199 20.66 -6.41 8.34
N PHE A 200 19.74 -5.45 8.49
CA PHE A 200 18.45 -5.48 7.82
C PHE A 200 18.58 -5.20 6.31
N GLU A 201 19.43 -4.23 5.93
CA GLU A 201 19.70 -3.93 4.52
C GLU A 201 20.33 -5.15 3.82
N GLU A 202 21.29 -5.79 4.47
CA GLU A 202 21.92 -7.03 4.03
C GLU A 202 20.91 -8.17 3.88
N LYS A 203 20.02 -8.34 4.86
CA LYS A 203 18.96 -9.36 4.80
C LYS A 203 18.03 -9.15 3.62
N CYS A 204 17.61 -7.91 3.36
CA CYS A 204 16.79 -7.57 2.20
C CYS A 204 17.51 -7.91 0.89
N ARG A 205 18.81 -7.60 0.80
CA ARG A 205 19.63 -7.90 -0.39
C ARG A 205 19.70 -9.41 -0.66
N ARG A 206 20.03 -10.22 0.35
CA ARG A 206 20.09 -11.69 0.23
C ARG A 206 18.74 -12.28 -0.20
N HIS A 207 17.65 -11.86 0.45
CA HIS A 207 16.32 -12.37 0.11
C HIS A 207 15.91 -12.00 -1.33
N HIS A 208 16.30 -10.81 -1.79
CA HIS A 208 16.09 -10.41 -3.18
C HIS A 208 16.86 -11.31 -4.14
N GLU A 209 18.15 -11.56 -3.89
CA GLU A 209 19.00 -12.45 -4.69
C GLU A 209 18.43 -13.87 -4.75
N GLU A 210 18.02 -14.44 -3.61
CA GLU A 210 17.38 -15.76 -3.50
C GLU A 210 16.07 -15.84 -4.29
N THR A 211 15.23 -14.80 -4.18
CA THR A 211 13.96 -14.71 -4.91
C THR A 211 14.20 -14.64 -6.41
N MET A 212 15.19 -13.86 -6.86
CA MET A 212 15.54 -13.73 -8.28
C MET A 212 16.20 -15.00 -8.83
N ALA A 213 17.05 -15.68 -8.05
CA ALA A 213 17.62 -16.97 -8.41
C ALA A 213 16.54 -18.04 -8.56
N SER A 214 15.60 -18.11 -7.61
CA SER A 214 14.45 -19.02 -7.67
C SER A 214 13.57 -18.77 -8.90
N ARG A 215 13.33 -17.50 -9.25
CA ARG A 215 12.62 -17.12 -10.49
C ARG A 215 13.36 -17.58 -11.75
N LYS A 216 14.69 -17.42 -11.81
CA LYS A 216 15.51 -17.89 -12.94
C LYS A 216 15.47 -19.41 -13.10
N MET A 217 15.52 -20.16 -11.99
CA MET A 217 15.40 -21.62 -11.99
C MET A 217 14.00 -22.09 -12.42
N ASN A 218 12.95 -21.39 -12.01
CA ASN A 218 11.58 -21.75 -12.41
C ASN A 218 11.33 -21.44 -13.90
N LYS A 219 11.90 -20.35 -14.43
CA LYS A 219 11.79 -19.97 -15.85
C LYS A 219 12.58 -20.88 -16.79
N SER A 220 13.61 -21.57 -16.31
CA SER A 220 14.33 -22.59 -17.10
C SER A 220 13.55 -23.89 -17.17
N LYS A 221 12.95 -24.33 -16.05
CA LYS A 221 12.11 -25.54 -16.00
C LYS A 221 10.85 -25.48 -16.86
N THR A 222 10.27 -24.30 -17.06
CA THR A 222 9.09 -24.11 -17.92
C THR A 222 9.42 -24.03 -19.42
N LYS A 223 10.70 -23.99 -19.81
CA LYS A 223 11.12 -23.97 -21.23
C LYS A 223 11.59 -25.34 -21.74
N GLU A 224 11.77 -26.31 -20.86
CA GLU A 224 12.28 -27.66 -21.18
C GLU A 224 11.19 -28.76 -21.14
N GLY A 225 9.92 -28.41 -20.91
CA GLY A 225 8.77 -29.32 -20.92
C GLY A 225 7.68 -28.83 -21.85
#